data_AF-A0A1C5RPY6-F1
#
_entry.id   AF-A0A1C5RPY6-F1
#
_cell.length_a   1.000
_cell.length_b   1.000
_cell.length_c   1.000
_cell.angle_alpha   90.00
_cell.angle_beta   90.00
_cell.angle_gamma   90.00
#
_symmetry.space_group_name_H-M   'P 1'
#
loop_
_entity.id
_entity.type
_entity.pdbx_description
1 polymer ?
#
loop_
_entity_poly.entity_id
_entity_poly.type
_entity_poly.pdbx_seq_one_letter_code
_entity_poly.pdbx_strand_id
1 'polypeptide(L)'
;MLSGVDLIIDKAANVAKTGLDSADTANLHVKYHTVDGTVMVGDKPYLPPKEWGKQPNDELEESITFASGDFFMQGEYAEAPILDSDYANRVDGGFYDYLNKRHDYVFLITTVGGPYTLIPHFEIGGK
;
A
#
# COMPACT_ATOMS: atom_id res chain seq x y z
N MET A 1 -1.60 8.63 -6.25
CA MET A 1 -0.16 8.34 -6.08
C MET A 1 0.31 8.98 -4.78
N LEU A 2 1.15 8.32 -3.98
CA LEU A 2 1.78 8.91 -2.80
C LEU A 2 3.22 9.31 -3.14
N SER A 3 3.59 10.55 -2.84
CA SER A 3 4.94 11.08 -3.04
C SER A 3 5.56 11.49 -1.71
N GLY A 4 6.89 11.61 -1.66
CA GLY A 4 7.61 11.98 -0.43
C GLY A 4 7.58 10.91 0.68
N VAL A 5 7.27 9.66 0.31
CA VAL A 5 7.33 8.48 1.16
C VAL A 5 8.75 7.91 1.22
N ASP A 6 9.05 7.14 2.25
CA ASP A 6 10.32 6.41 2.37
C ASP A 6 10.05 4.90 2.29
N LEU A 7 10.58 4.26 1.25
CA LEU A 7 10.38 2.84 0.98
C LEU A 7 11.69 2.08 1.21
N ILE A 8 11.69 1.22 2.22
CA ILE A 8 12.81 0.34 2.56
C ILE A 8 12.48 -1.05 2.08
N ILE A 9 13.30 -1.60 1.18
CA ILE A 9 13.15 -2.96 0.67
C ILE A 9 14.33 -3.79 1.16
N ASP A 10 14.03 -4.75 2.04
CA ASP A 10 15.00 -5.73 2.52
C ASP A 10 14.98 -6.93 1.58
N LYS A 11 15.84 -6.87 0.56
CA LYS A 11 16.10 -8.03 -0.31
C LYS A 11 16.83 -9.09 0.50
N ALA A 12 16.27 -10.28 0.58
CA ALA A 12 16.77 -11.29 1.48
C ALA A 12 18.21 -11.72 1.16
N ALA A 13 19.18 -11.21 1.93
CA ALA A 13 20.56 -11.71 1.96
C ALA A 13 20.69 -13.09 2.65
N ASN A 14 19.60 -13.83 2.85
CA ASN A 14 19.54 -15.04 3.68
C ASN A 14 19.12 -16.33 2.95
N VAL A 15 19.23 -16.38 1.62
CA VAL A 15 19.11 -17.64 0.85
C VAL A 15 20.10 -18.72 1.35
N ALA A 16 21.21 -18.32 1.99
CA ALA A 16 22.28 -19.21 2.40
C ALA A 16 22.03 -20.07 3.66
N LYS A 17 20.95 -19.86 4.44
CA LYS A 17 20.79 -20.54 5.75
C LYS A 17 19.63 -21.53 5.89
N THR A 18 18.55 -21.43 5.10
CA THR A 18 17.33 -22.20 5.41
C THR A 18 16.65 -22.89 4.22
N GLY A 19 17.01 -22.58 2.97
CA GLY A 19 16.43 -23.24 1.78
C GLY A 19 14.93 -22.99 1.58
N LEU A 20 14.35 -21.99 2.24
CA LEU A 20 12.98 -21.51 2.02
C LEU A 20 13.07 -20.23 1.19
N ASP A 21 12.25 -20.12 0.13
CA ASP A 21 12.08 -18.89 -0.63
C ASP A 21 11.67 -17.78 0.35
N SER A 22 12.60 -16.88 0.66
CA SER A 22 12.29 -15.69 1.42
C SER A 22 11.71 -14.67 0.44
N ALA A 23 10.40 -14.43 0.53
CA ALA A 23 9.79 -13.28 -0.12
C ALA A 23 10.48 -11.99 0.35
N ASP A 24 10.78 -11.09 -0.57
CA ASP A 24 11.30 -9.76 -0.26
C ASP A 24 10.34 -9.07 0.72
N THR A 25 10.87 -8.42 1.75
CA THR A 25 10.04 -7.66 2.69
C THR A 25 10.23 -6.17 2.45
N ALA A 26 9.15 -5.41 2.55
CA ALA A 26 9.18 -3.96 2.42
C ALA A 26 8.55 -3.27 3.64
N ASN A 27 9.09 -2.11 3.99
CA ASN A 27 8.47 -1.19 4.94
C ASN A 27 8.37 0.20 4.31
N LEU A 28 7.14 0.67 4.16
CA LEU A 28 6.81 1.97 3.61
C LEU A 28 6.44 2.93 4.75
N HIS A 29 7.24 3.97 4.93
CA HIS A 29 6.97 5.05 5.87
C HIS A 29 6.21 6.17 5.16
N VAL A 30 4.96 6.37 5.56
CA VAL A 30 4.08 7.39 4.98
C VAL A 30 3.94 8.53 5.98
N LYS A 31 4.50 9.69 5.63
CA LYS A 31 4.36 10.90 6.47
C LYS A 31 2.92 11.38 6.46
N TYR A 32 2.49 11.91 7.60
CA TYR A 32 1.23 12.63 7.71
C TYR A 32 1.45 14.00 8.33
N HIS A 33 0.48 14.88 8.16
CA HIS A 33 0.38 16.13 8.90
C HIS A 33 -1.03 16.31 9.46
N THR A 34 -1.24 17.29 10.33
CA THR A 34 -2.55 17.53 10.93
C THR A 34 -3.09 18.88 10.50
N VAL A 35 -4.34 18.90 10.03
CA VAL A 35 -5.10 20.12 9.70
C VAL A 35 -6.39 20.08 10.52
N ASP A 36 -6.60 21.07 11.39
CA ASP A 36 -7.78 21.18 12.26
C ASP A 36 -8.11 19.90 13.05
N GLY A 37 -7.07 19.16 13.46
CA GLY A 37 -7.20 17.89 14.19
C GLY A 37 -7.35 16.64 13.32
N THR A 38 -7.50 16.80 12.01
CA THR A 38 -7.60 15.70 11.03
C THR A 38 -6.22 15.26 10.58
N VAL A 39 -5.96 13.96 10.58
CA VAL A 39 -4.73 13.36 10.00
C VAL A 39 -4.84 13.37 8.49
N MET A 40 -3.89 14.04 7.84
CA MET A 40 -3.80 14.20 6.39
C MET A 40 -2.58 13.47 5.84
N VAL A 41 -2.79 12.61 4.85
CA VAL A 41 -1.72 11.94 4.08
C VAL A 41 -1.73 12.54 2.68
N GLY A 42 -0.69 13.32 2.36
CA GLY A 42 -0.78 14.26 1.24
C GLY A 42 -1.99 15.18 1.46
N ASP A 43 -2.81 15.38 0.43
CA ASP A 43 -4.00 16.23 0.52
C ASP A 43 -5.26 15.48 0.97
N LYS A 44 -5.15 14.17 1.27
CA LYS A 44 -6.31 13.33 1.60
C LYS A 44 -6.45 13.12 3.11
N PRO A 45 -7.65 13.28 3.68
CA PRO A 45 -7.93 12.86 5.04
C PRO A 45 -7.77 11.34 5.19
N TYR A 46 -7.04 10.93 6.22
CA TYR A 46 -6.97 9.53 6.61
C TYR A 46 -8.21 9.12 7.39
N LEU A 47 -8.80 8.00 7.01
CA LEU A 47 -9.87 7.34 7.75
C LEU A 47 -9.43 5.92 8.13
N PRO A 48 -9.76 5.43 9.35
CA PRO A 48 -9.58 4.02 9.69
C PRO A 48 -10.34 3.11 8.71
N PRO A 49 -9.84 1.89 8.40
CA PRO A 49 -10.42 1.02 7.37
C PRO A 49 -11.93 0.76 7.50
N LYS A 50 -12.43 0.63 8.73
CA LYS A 50 -13.85 0.40 8.99
C LYS A 50 -14.73 1.62 8.74
N GLU A 51 -14.19 2.82 8.88
CA GLU A 51 -14.89 4.08 8.60
C GLU A 51 -14.81 4.38 7.12
N TRP A 52 -13.63 4.21 6.53
CA TRP A 52 -13.42 4.38 5.10
C TRP A 52 -14.35 3.48 4.27
N GLY A 53 -14.46 2.19 4.62
CA GLY A 53 -15.31 1.22 3.92
C GLY A 53 -16.82 1.40 4.12
N LYS A 54 -17.28 2.37 4.92
CA LYS A 54 -18.71 2.73 5.04
C LYS A 54 -19.11 3.88 4.12
N GLN A 55 -18.14 4.57 3.52
CA GLN A 55 -18.41 5.68 2.64
C GLN A 55 -19.09 5.19 1.35
N PRO A 56 -19.93 6.04 0.73
CA PRO A 56 -20.36 5.88 -0.64
C PRO A 56 -19.17 5.73 -1.61
N ASN A 57 -19.35 4.99 -2.70
CA ASN A 57 -18.27 4.71 -3.67
C ASN A 57 -17.66 5.98 -4.28
N ASP A 58 -18.47 7.02 -4.47
CA ASP A 58 -18.08 8.34 -5.00
C ASP A 58 -17.32 9.20 -3.99
N GLU A 59 -17.29 8.84 -2.70
CA GLU A 59 -16.52 9.53 -1.66
C GLU A 59 -15.19 8.82 -1.32
N LEU A 60 -15.00 7.58 -1.80
CA LEU A 60 -13.80 6.80 -1.51
C LEU A 60 -12.53 7.46 -2.05
N GLU A 61 -12.62 8.16 -3.18
CA GLU A 61 -11.48 8.85 -3.78
C GLU A 61 -11.04 10.11 -3.02
N GLU A 62 -11.92 10.69 -2.21
CA GLU A 62 -11.67 11.91 -1.44
C GLU A 62 -10.94 11.65 -0.12
N SER A 63 -10.69 10.39 0.23
CA SER A 63 -10.02 9.99 1.47
C SER A 63 -9.01 8.86 1.23
N ILE A 64 -8.26 8.50 2.26
CA ILE A 64 -7.29 7.39 2.19
C ILE A 64 -7.34 6.52 3.43
N THR A 65 -7.09 5.22 3.22
CA THR A 65 -6.94 4.22 4.28
C THR A 65 -5.78 3.30 3.93
N PHE A 66 -5.30 2.55 4.92
CA PHE A 66 -4.37 1.44 4.74
C PHE A 66 -4.96 0.21 5.42
N ALA A 67 -5.20 -0.88 4.67
CA ALA A 67 -5.74 -2.11 5.22
C ALA A 67 -4.91 -3.33 4.83
N SER A 68 -5.01 -4.39 5.65
CA SER A 68 -4.48 -5.69 5.28
C SER A 68 -5.22 -6.22 4.06
N GLY A 69 -4.49 -6.73 3.06
CA GLY A 69 -5.05 -7.20 1.80
C GLY A 69 -4.99 -6.17 0.66
N ASP A 70 -4.75 -4.90 0.98
CA ASP A 70 -4.29 -3.90 0.00
C ASP A 70 -2.83 -4.19 -0.37
N PHE A 71 -2.27 -3.48 -1.35
CA PHE A 71 -0.86 -3.59 -1.73
C PHE A 71 -0.29 -2.22 -2.11
N PHE A 72 1.03 -2.12 -2.11
CA PHE A 72 1.75 -0.96 -2.63
C PHE A 72 2.84 -1.42 -3.61
N MET A 73 3.21 -0.54 -4.53
CA MET A 73 4.26 -0.80 -5.51
C MET A 73 5.24 0.36 -5.59
N GLN A 74 6.51 0.07 -5.84
CA GLN A 74 7.49 1.11 -6.15
C GLN A 74 7.31 1.58 -7.60
N GLY A 75 7.32 2.90 -7.79
CA GLY A 75 7.33 3.53 -9.11
C GLY A 75 6.12 4.43 -9.33
N GLU A 76 6.10 5.05 -10.50
CA GLU A 76 4.95 5.81 -10.96
C GLU A 76 4.01 4.88 -11.72
N TYR A 77 2.71 5.00 -11.44
CA TYR A 77 1.69 4.30 -12.20
C TYR A 77 0.97 5.28 -13.11
N ALA A 78 0.78 4.90 -14.38
CA ALA A 78 0.07 5.74 -15.35
C ALA A 78 -1.39 5.94 -14.89
N GLU A 79 -1.94 7.14 -15.06
CA GLU A 79 -3.31 7.46 -14.63
C GLU A 79 -4.41 6.73 -15.43
N ALA A 80 -4.04 5.88 -16.40
CA ALA A 80 -5.00 5.07 -17.15
C ALA A 80 -5.62 4.01 -16.22
N PRO A 81 -6.95 3.99 -16.05
CA PRO A 81 -7.61 2.96 -15.24
C PRO A 81 -7.37 1.56 -15.82
N ILE A 82 -7.04 0.59 -14.97
CA ILE A 82 -7.10 -0.83 -15.33
C ILE A 82 -8.57 -1.26 -15.21
N LEU A 83 -9.11 -1.88 -16.27
CA LEU A 83 -10.48 -2.37 -16.25
C LEU A 83 -10.55 -3.70 -15.51
N ASP A 84 -11.66 -3.95 -14.81
CA ASP A 84 -11.93 -5.23 -14.16
C ASP A 84 -11.77 -6.41 -15.13
N SER A 85 -12.13 -6.24 -16.40
CA SER A 85 -11.95 -7.27 -17.43
C SER A 85 -10.50 -7.70 -17.66
N ASP A 86 -9.53 -6.85 -17.30
CA ASP A 86 -8.12 -7.11 -17.53
C ASP A 86 -7.52 -8.06 -16.49
N TYR A 87 -8.07 -8.09 -15.27
CA TYR A 87 -7.56 -8.90 -14.15
C TYR A 87 -8.58 -9.87 -13.53
N ALA A 88 -9.88 -9.68 -13.74
CA ALA A 88 -10.95 -10.59 -13.31
C ALA A 88 -11.16 -11.76 -14.29
N ASN A 89 -10.07 -12.23 -14.89
CA ASN A 89 -10.06 -13.35 -15.83
C ASN A 89 -9.62 -14.63 -15.09
N ARG A 90 -9.66 -15.80 -15.76
CA ARG A 90 -9.26 -17.08 -15.13
C ARG A 90 -7.74 -17.29 -15.02
N VAL A 91 -6.94 -16.42 -15.65
CA VAL A 91 -5.47 -16.50 -15.75
C VAL A 91 -4.81 -15.78 -14.57
N ASP A 92 -5.43 -14.70 -14.11
CA ASP A 92 -4.94 -13.88 -13.00
C ASP A 92 -5.77 -14.15 -11.72
N GLY A 93 -5.09 -14.23 -10.58
CA GLY A 93 -5.68 -14.43 -9.25
C GLY A 93 -6.38 -13.19 -8.67
N GLY A 94 -6.70 -12.20 -9.52
CA GLY A 94 -7.21 -10.89 -9.13
C GLY A 94 -6.22 -9.74 -9.38
N PHE A 95 -6.59 -8.54 -8.94
CA PHE A 95 -5.88 -7.30 -9.27
C PHE A 95 -4.41 -7.27 -8.80
N TYR A 96 -4.15 -7.78 -7.59
CA TYR A 96 -2.80 -7.89 -7.05
C TYR A 96 -1.90 -8.77 -7.93
N ASP A 97 -2.36 -9.98 -8.27
CA ASP A 97 -1.60 -10.93 -9.10
C ASP A 97 -1.33 -10.37 -10.51
N TYR A 98 -2.33 -9.68 -11.09
CA TYR A 98 -2.17 -8.99 -12.36
C TYR A 98 -1.01 -7.98 -12.33
N LEU A 99 -0.92 -7.15 -11.29
CA LEU A 99 0.13 -6.14 -11.15
C LEU A 99 1.47 -6.78 -10.80
N ASN A 100 1.51 -7.76 -9.89
CA ASN A 100 2.73 -8.42 -9.45
C ASN A 100 3.44 -9.18 -10.59
N LYS A 101 2.70 -9.66 -11.60
CA LYS A 101 3.29 -10.27 -12.81
C LYS A 101 3.91 -9.26 -13.78
N ARG A 102 3.57 -7.98 -13.66
CA ARG A 102 3.88 -6.93 -14.66
C ARG A 102 4.81 -5.85 -14.13
N HIS A 103 4.94 -5.74 -12.82
CA HIS A 103 5.74 -4.73 -12.16
C HIS A 103 6.62 -5.39 -11.10
N ASP A 104 7.85 -4.88 -10.98
CA ASP A 104 8.72 -5.25 -9.87
C ASP A 104 8.25 -4.54 -8.58
N TYR A 105 8.65 -5.08 -7.42
CA TYR A 105 8.46 -4.43 -6.12
C TYR A 105 7.00 -4.13 -5.76
N VAL A 106 6.11 -5.09 -6.05
CA VAL A 106 4.72 -5.08 -5.60
C VAL A 106 4.61 -5.89 -4.31
N PHE A 107 4.13 -5.28 -3.24
CA PHE A 107 4.08 -5.89 -1.91
C PHE A 107 2.67 -5.85 -1.34
N LEU A 108 2.15 -7.00 -0.92
CA LEU A 108 0.87 -7.09 -0.22
C LEU A 108 1.03 -6.53 1.19
N ILE A 109 0.14 -5.64 1.62
CA ILE A 109 0.13 -5.08 2.97
C ILE A 109 -0.20 -6.19 3.97
N THR A 110 0.76 -6.45 4.84
CA THR A 110 0.69 -7.43 5.92
C THR A 110 0.49 -6.78 7.29
N THR A 111 1.01 -5.57 7.48
CA THR A 111 0.88 -4.83 8.74
C THR A 111 0.72 -3.34 8.48
N VAL A 112 -0.08 -2.69 9.33
CA VAL A 112 -0.25 -1.24 9.35
C VAL A 112 0.02 -0.76 10.78
N GLY A 113 1.08 0.04 10.95
CA GLY A 113 1.48 0.69 12.19
C GLY A 113 1.23 2.19 12.15
N GLY A 114 0.97 2.78 13.33
CA GLY A 114 0.65 4.20 13.48
C GLY A 114 -0.86 4.51 13.48
N PRO A 115 -1.25 5.80 13.38
CA PRO A 115 -0.37 6.96 13.21
C PRO A 115 0.52 7.19 14.43
N TYR A 116 1.84 7.27 14.23
CA TYR A 116 2.82 7.59 15.27
C TYR A 116 2.95 9.11 15.43
N THR A 117 3.04 9.62 16.65
CA THR A 117 2.96 11.06 16.92
C THR A 117 4.32 11.74 17.16
N LEU A 118 5.34 11.00 17.60
CA LEU A 118 6.67 11.58 17.88
C LEU A 118 7.37 12.02 16.60
N ILE A 119 7.38 11.14 15.61
CA ILE A 119 7.68 11.45 14.22
C ILE A 119 6.37 11.16 13.49
N PRO A 120 5.65 12.14 12.95
CA PRO A 120 4.35 11.94 12.29
C PRO A 120 4.43 11.03 11.04
N HIS A 121 4.15 9.73 11.20
CA HIS A 121 4.12 8.78 10.10
C HIS A 121 3.25 7.54 10.39
N PHE A 122 2.96 6.78 9.33
CA PHE A 122 2.54 5.39 9.35
C PHE A 122 3.69 4.49 8.93
N GLU A 123 3.71 3.26 9.44
CA GLU A 123 4.61 2.19 8.98
C GLU A 123 3.77 1.11 8.31
N ILE A 124 3.95 0.92 7.00
CA ILE A 124 3.18 -0.05 6.22
C ILE A 124 4.11 -1.18 5.81
N GLY A 125 3.94 -2.34 6.44
CA GLY A 125 4.75 -3.53 6.17
C GLY A 125 4.16 -4.37 5.05
N GLY A 126 4.98 -4.77 4.09
CA GLY A 126 4.60 -5.55 2.92
C GLY A 126 5.48 -6.77 2.64
N LYS A 127 4.90 -7.78 1.97
CA LYS A 127 5.54 -9.03 1.55
C LYS A 127 5.02 -9.50 0.19
#